data_AF-A0A7J6PGX0-F1
#
_entry.id   AF-A0A7J6PGX0-F1
#
_cell.length_a   1.000
_cell.length_b   1.000
_cell.length_c   1.000
_cell.angle_alpha   90.00
_cell.angle_beta   90.00
_cell.angle_gamma   90.00
#
_symmetry.space_group_name_H-M   'P 1'
#
loop_
_entity.id
_entity.type
_entity.pdbx_description
1 polymer ?
#
loop_
_entity_poly.entity_id
_entity_poly.type
_entity_poly.pdbx_seq_one_letter_code
_entity_poly.pdbx_strand_id
1 'polypeptide(L)'
;MEDNAACLKLADFGLARTFRPDVRAYTREIQTLWYRAPEILLGAKEYGPAVDIWSAGTVIYELCTNRALFQSDCEVMALIKIFQLIGTPVVTNTHTFEFFSQRFPKWRRSEGQA
;
A
#
# COMPACT_ATOMS: atom_id res chain seq x y z
N MET A 1 34.88 -11.68 19.26
CA MET A 1 34.36 -10.84 18.16
C MET A 1 32.86 -11.06 18.17
N GLU A 2 32.15 -10.23 18.93
CA GLU A 2 30.70 -10.37 19.10
C GLU A 2 30.01 -9.74 17.89
N ASP A 3 29.35 -10.57 17.08
CA ASP A 3 28.33 -10.11 16.13
C ASP A 3 27.08 -9.68 16.93
N ASN A 4 27.16 -8.53 17.61
CA ASN A 4 26.05 -7.89 18.31
C ASN A 4 25.29 -6.89 17.41
N ALA A 5 25.32 -7.10 16.10
CA ALA A 5 24.40 -6.41 15.20
C ALA A 5 23.04 -7.12 15.28
N ALA A 6 22.03 -6.44 15.85
CA ALA A 6 20.65 -6.92 15.82
C ALA A 6 20.23 -7.15 14.35
N CYS A 7 20.20 -8.41 13.92
CA CYS A 7 19.87 -8.79 12.56
C CYS A 7 18.35 -8.81 12.38
N LEU A 8 17.80 -7.83 11.67
CA LEU A 8 16.41 -7.81 11.27
C LEU A 8 16.18 -8.88 10.19
N LYS A 9 15.22 -9.79 10.42
CA LYS A 9 14.82 -10.83 9.49
C LYS A 9 13.33 -10.73 9.24
N LEU A 10 12.92 -10.83 7.98
CA LEU A 10 11.51 -10.99 7.63
C LEU A 10 11.04 -12.39 8.03
N ALA A 11 9.84 -12.46 8.57
CA ALA A 11 9.16 -13.69 8.93
C ALA A 11 7.79 -13.72 8.27
N ASP A 12 7.17 -14.91 8.26
CA ASP A 12 5.87 -15.19 7.66
C ASP A 12 5.80 -14.94 6.13
N PHE A 13 6.12 -16.00 5.38
CA PHE A 13 5.98 -16.05 3.93
C PHE A 13 4.68 -16.74 3.51
N GLY A 14 3.68 -16.88 4.40
CA GLY A 14 2.44 -17.60 4.12
C GLY A 14 1.61 -17.03 2.97
N LEU A 15 1.86 -15.76 2.62
CA LEU A 15 1.20 -15.05 1.52
C LEU A 15 2.15 -14.71 0.37
N ALA A 16 3.42 -15.11 0.46
CA ALA A 16 4.41 -14.84 -0.57
C ALA A 16 4.08 -15.58 -1.87
N ARG A 17 4.33 -14.94 -3.02
CA ARG A 17 4.09 -15.53 -4.34
C ARG A 17 5.28 -15.31 -5.26
N THR A 18 5.57 -16.30 -6.09
CA THR A 18 6.53 -16.13 -7.17
C THR A 18 5.98 -15.12 -8.16
N PHE A 19 6.69 -14.01 -8.33
CA PHE A 19 6.38 -13.06 -9.39
C PHE A 19 6.75 -13.69 -10.74
N ARG A 20 5.77 -13.86 -11.61
CA ARG A 20 6.00 -14.20 -13.02
C ARG A 20 5.29 -13.19 -13.92
N PRO A 21 5.98 -12.61 -14.92
CA PRO A 21 5.39 -11.60 -15.81
C PRO A 21 4.15 -12.07 -16.59
N ASP A 22 3.92 -13.38 -16.69
CA ASP A 22 2.86 -14.02 -17.46
C ASP A 22 1.61 -14.41 -16.64
N VAL A 23 1.64 -14.28 -15.31
CA VAL A 23 0.52 -14.65 -14.42
C VAL A 23 -0.34 -13.43 -14.10
N ARG A 24 -1.53 -13.37 -14.71
CA ARG A 24 -2.41 -12.20 -14.80
C ARG A 24 -3.44 -12.00 -13.67
N ALA A 25 -3.38 -12.78 -12.60
CA ALA A 25 -4.32 -12.62 -11.49
C ALA A 25 -3.70 -13.06 -10.16
N TYR A 26 -3.50 -12.12 -9.27
CA TYR A 26 -3.17 -12.40 -7.88
C TYR A 26 -4.40 -12.08 -7.01
N THR A 27 -4.57 -12.78 -5.88
CA THR A 27 -5.78 -12.66 -5.04
C THR A 27 -5.77 -11.37 -4.24
N ARG A 28 -6.92 -10.68 -4.21
CA ARG A 28 -7.17 -9.42 -3.51
C ARG A 28 -7.03 -9.50 -1.98
N GLU A 29 -7.15 -10.70 -1.39
CA GLU A 29 -7.21 -10.91 0.06
C GLU A 29 -5.84 -11.19 0.68
N ILE A 30 -4.93 -10.23 0.61
CA ILE A 30 -3.62 -10.40 1.23
C ILE A 30 -3.30 -9.12 2.00
N GLN A 31 -2.89 -9.31 3.27
CA GLN A 31 -2.35 -8.30 4.19
C GLN A 31 -3.37 -7.53 5.05
N THR A 32 -2.97 -7.22 6.28
CA THR A 32 -3.64 -6.28 7.18
C THR A 32 -3.83 -4.94 6.48
N LEU A 33 -5.05 -4.39 6.54
CA LEU A 33 -5.51 -3.27 5.73
C LEU A 33 -4.57 -2.04 5.71
N TRP A 34 -3.89 -1.77 6.82
CA TRP A 34 -3.12 -0.54 7.04
C TRP A 34 -1.83 -0.43 6.20
N TYR A 35 -1.38 -1.56 5.66
CA TYR A 35 -0.13 -1.65 4.89
C TYR A 35 -0.39 -1.88 3.39
N ARG A 36 -1.66 -1.93 2.96
CA ARG A 36 -2.00 -2.20 1.55
C ARG A 36 -1.74 -0.99 0.67
N ALA A 37 -1.20 -1.25 -0.51
CA ALA A 37 -0.97 -0.25 -1.54
C ALA A 37 -2.28 0.26 -2.15
N PRO A 38 -2.34 1.53 -2.60
CA PRO A 38 -3.57 2.14 -3.14
C PRO A 38 -4.11 1.40 -4.37
N GLU A 39 -3.25 0.86 -5.24
CA GLU A 39 -3.65 0.07 -6.41
C GLU A 39 -4.38 -1.23 -6.02
N ILE A 40 -4.00 -1.85 -4.90
CA ILE A 40 -4.67 -3.04 -4.37
C ILE A 40 -6.06 -2.65 -3.86
N LEU A 41 -6.15 -1.55 -3.09
CA LEU A 41 -7.42 -1.01 -2.58
C LEU A 41 -8.35 -0.53 -3.70
N LEU A 42 -7.78 -0.09 -4.83
CA LEU A 42 -8.51 0.31 -6.04
C LEU A 42 -8.91 -0.89 -6.93
N GLY A 43 -8.53 -2.11 -6.53
CA GLY A 43 -8.92 -3.34 -7.22
C GLY A 43 -8.12 -3.61 -8.50
N ALA A 44 -6.87 -3.19 -8.59
CA ALA A 44 -5.99 -3.52 -9.70
C ALA A 44 -5.89 -5.04 -9.87
N LYS A 45 -6.10 -5.52 -11.10
CA LYS A 45 -5.99 -6.95 -11.45
C LYS A 45 -4.53 -7.39 -11.61
N GLU A 46 -3.69 -6.45 -12.03
CA GLU A 46 -2.26 -6.64 -12.22
C GLU A 46 -1.53 -5.72 -11.23
N TYR A 47 -0.68 -6.33 -10.41
CA TYR A 47 0.21 -5.63 -9.50
C TYR A 47 1.56 -6.33 -9.48
N GLY A 48 2.58 -5.63 -9.01
CA GLY A 48 3.96 -6.11 -9.03
C GLY A 48 4.72 -5.76 -7.75
N PRO A 49 6.06 -5.86 -7.77
CA PRO A 49 6.90 -5.68 -6.57
C PRO A 49 6.75 -4.32 -5.87
N ALA A 50 6.17 -3.32 -6.54
CA ALA A 50 5.90 -2.00 -5.95
C ALA A 50 4.99 -2.05 -4.71
N VAL A 51 4.09 -3.04 -4.61
CA VAL A 51 3.20 -3.20 -3.45
C VAL A 51 3.97 -3.55 -2.17
N ASP A 52 5.08 -4.28 -2.30
CA ASP A 52 5.96 -4.62 -1.20
C ASP A 52 6.76 -3.39 -0.73
N ILE A 53 7.18 -2.54 -1.67
CA ILE A 53 7.87 -1.28 -1.37
C ILE A 53 6.94 -0.31 -0.62
N TRP A 54 5.67 -0.22 -1.03
CA TRP A 54 4.66 0.54 -0.30
C TRP A 54 4.54 0.07 1.14
N SER A 55 4.36 -1.24 1.32
CA SER A 55 4.25 -1.89 2.63
C SER A 55 5.47 -1.60 3.50
N ALA A 56 6.68 -1.76 2.95
CA ALA A 56 7.93 -1.44 3.64
C ALA A 56 7.98 0.02 4.10
N GLY A 57 7.55 0.97 3.25
CA GLY A 57 7.48 2.39 3.61
C GLY A 57 6.54 2.66 4.79
N THR A 58 5.36 2.02 4.80
CA THR A 58 4.41 2.16 5.92
C THR A 58 4.94 1.55 7.22
N VAL A 59 5.67 0.42 7.16
CA VAL A 59 6.34 -0.18 8.32
C VAL A 59 7.47 0.72 8.83
N ILE A 60 8.31 1.27 7.95
CA ILE A 60 9.38 2.20 8.34
C ILE A 60 8.81 3.43 9.06
N TYR A 61 7.72 3.99 8.54
CA TYR A 61 7.03 5.10 9.21
C TYR A 61 6.57 4.70 10.62
N GLU A 62 5.96 3.52 10.76
CA GLU A 62 5.49 3.04 12.05
C GLU A 62 6.64 2.81 13.03
N LEU A 63 7.76 2.26 12.58
CA LEU A 63 8.96 2.09 13.42
C LEU A 63 9.52 3.44 13.90
N CYS A 64 9.48 4.48 13.06
CA CYS A 64 9.96 5.81 13.42
C CYS A 64 9.01 6.57 14.37
N THR A 65 7.72 6.27 14.34
CA THR A 65 6.68 7.09 15.01
C THR A 65 5.90 6.34 16.08
N ASN A 66 6.07 5.02 16.18
CA ASN A 66 5.22 4.08 16.94
C ASN A 66 3.73 4.21 16.60
N ARG A 67 3.39 4.66 15.38
CA ARG A 67 2.01 4.83 14.90
C ARG A 67 1.87 4.33 13.48
N ALA A 68 0.83 3.54 13.20
CA ALA A 68 0.53 3.09 11.85
C ALA A 68 0.12 4.27 10.95
N LEU A 69 0.75 4.38 9.77
CA LEU A 69 0.56 5.52 8.86
C LEU A 69 -0.89 5.64 8.36
N PHE A 70 -1.51 4.51 7.99
CA PHE A 70 -2.86 4.44 7.41
C PHE A 70 -3.79 3.55 8.24
N GLN A 71 -3.79 3.74 9.57
CA GLN A 71 -4.68 3.01 10.47
C GLN A 71 -6.15 3.24 10.10
N SER A 72 -6.88 2.23 9.64
CA SER A 72 -8.25 2.38 9.15
C SER A 72 -9.10 1.15 9.40
N ASP A 73 -10.41 1.34 9.54
CA ASP A 73 -11.39 0.27 9.82
C ASP A 73 -11.96 -0.38 8.56
N CYS A 74 -11.85 0.29 7.40
CA CYS A 74 -12.31 -0.24 6.12
C CYS A 74 -11.51 0.33 4.94
N GLU A 75 -11.60 -0.35 3.78
CA GLU A 75 -10.83 -0.03 2.57
C GLU A 75 -11.06 1.39 2.07
N VAL A 76 -12.30 1.87 2.12
CA VAL A 76 -12.66 3.23 1.72
C VAL A 76 -11.95 4.26 2.61
N MET A 77 -11.90 4.04 3.92
CA MET A 77 -11.22 4.95 4.84
C MET A 77 -9.70 4.92 4.67
N ALA A 78 -9.12 3.74 4.43
CA ALA A 78 -7.71 3.62 4.09
C ALA A 78 -7.37 4.43 2.83
N LEU A 79 -8.17 4.29 1.78
CA LEU A 79 -8.00 5.01 0.53
C LEU A 79 -8.12 6.53 0.70
N ILE A 80 -9.09 6.99 1.50
CA ILE A 80 -9.24 8.43 1.83
C ILE A 80 -8.00 8.96 2.53
N LYS A 81 -7.48 8.26 3.55
CA LYS A 81 -6.26 8.69 4.26
C LYS A 81 -5.05 8.76 3.33
N ILE A 82 -4.91 7.78 2.44
CA ILE A 82 -3.87 7.79 1.41
C ILE A 82 -4.02 9.03 0.54
N PHE A 83 -5.19 9.27 -0.04
CA PHE A 83 -5.39 10.42 -0.94
C PHE A 83 -5.24 11.77 -0.23
N GLN A 84 -5.58 11.87 1.05
CA GLN A 84 -5.32 13.08 1.84
C GLN A 84 -3.83 13.37 2.00
N LEU A 85 -3.02 12.32 2.18
CA LEU A 85 -1.57 12.47 2.36
C LEU A 85 -0.86 12.74 1.02
N ILE A 86 -1.03 11.85 0.05
CA ILE A 86 -0.27 11.84 -1.21
C ILE A 86 -0.99 12.51 -2.39
N GLY A 87 -2.27 12.83 -2.25
CA GLY A 87 -3.13 13.39 -3.30
C GLY A 87 -3.99 12.33 -4.00
N THR A 88 -5.07 12.79 -4.64
CA THR A 88 -5.94 11.91 -5.45
C THR A 88 -5.26 11.61 -6.80
N PRO A 89 -5.05 10.33 -7.18
CA PRO A 89 -4.41 9.99 -8.43
C PRO A 89 -5.25 10.45 -9.62
N VAL A 90 -4.61 11.04 -10.62
CA VAL A 90 -5.23 11.33 -11.92
C VAL A 90 -5.13 10.07 -12.76
N VAL A 91 -6.19 9.25 -12.71
CA VAL A 91 -6.27 8.03 -13.51
C VAL A 91 -6.86 8.38 -14.88
N THR A 92 -6.07 8.23 -15.94
CA THR A 92 -6.54 8.40 -17.33
C THR A 92 -7.28 7.18 -17.86
N ASN A 93 -6.96 5.97 -17.37
CA ASN A 93 -7.63 4.73 -17.75
C ASN A 93 -8.34 4.11 -16.54
N THR A 94 -9.64 4.41 -16.39
CA THR A 94 -10.43 3.95 -15.23
C THR A 94 -10.69 2.44 -15.25
N HIS A 95 -10.55 1.77 -16.39
CA HIS A 95 -10.77 0.32 -16.50
C HIS A 95 -9.69 -0.52 -15.81
N THR A 96 -8.55 0.09 -15.47
CA THR A 96 -7.46 -0.56 -14.73
C THR A 96 -7.82 -0.81 -13.26
N PHE A 97 -8.73 0.00 -12.70
CA PHE A 97 -9.08 0.01 -11.29
C PHE A 97 -10.59 -0.16 -11.12
N GLU A 98 -11.02 -1.36 -10.75
CA GLU A 98 -12.44 -1.71 -10.60
C GLU A 98 -13.19 -0.78 -9.64
N PHE A 99 -12.50 -0.27 -8.61
CA PHE A 99 -13.09 0.55 -7.57
C PHE A 99 -12.79 2.05 -7.71
N PHE A 100 -12.14 2.46 -8.81
CA PHE A 100 -11.89 3.87 -9.04
C PHE A 100 -13.16 4.61 -9.47
N SER A 101 -13.44 5.75 -8.83
CA SER A 101 -14.56 6.62 -9.18
C SER A 101 -14.08 8.05 -9.40
N GLN A 102 -14.49 8.67 -10.50
CA GLN A 102 -14.23 10.10 -10.76
C GLN A 102 -14.90 11.03 -9.73
N ARG A 103 -15.79 10.51 -8.89
CA ARG A 103 -16.44 11.23 -7.80
C ARG A 103 -15.59 11.32 -6.53
N PHE A 104 -14.44 10.66 -6.48
CA PHE A 104 -13.55 10.83 -5.33
C PHE A 104 -13.18 12.31 -5.15
N PRO A 105 -13.15 12.82 -3.91
CA PRO A 105 -12.71 14.17 -3.66
C PRO A 105 -11.29 14.36 -4.20
N LYS A 106 -11.02 15.56 -4.74
CA LYS A 106 -9.73 15.90 -5.32
C LYS A 106 -8.87 16.56 -4.25
N TRP A 107 -8.09 15.76 -3.53
CA TRP A 107 -7.10 16.26 -2.58
C TRP A 107 -5.81 16.59 -3.32
N ARG A 108 -5.26 17.77 -3.05
CA ARG A 108 -3.87 18.09 -3.44
C ARG A 108 -2.93 17.44 -2.44
N ARG A 109 -1.75 17.06 -2.91
CA ARG A 109 -0.69 16.53 -2.05
C ARG A 109 -0.45 17.50 -0.89
N SER A 110 -0.48 17.00 0.33
CA SER A 110 -0.12 17.81 1.48
C SER A 110 1.34 18.22 1.33
N GLU A 111 1.59 19.51 1.08
CA GLU A 111 2.92 20.09 1.24
C GLU A 111 3.19 20.03 2.74
N GLY A 112 4.10 19.16 3.15
CA GLY A 112 4.35 18.85 4.54
C GLY A 112 4.53 20.14 5.35
N GLN A 113 3.65 20.36 6.33
CA GLN A 113 4.00 21.20 7.46
C GLN A 113 5.06 20.43 8.25
N ALA A 114 6.32 20.75 7.98
CA ALA A 114 7.45 20.44 8.84
C ALA A 114 7.43 21.36 10.07
#